data_AF-A0A5B8IHW7-F1
#
_entry.id   AF-A0A5B8IHW7-F1
#
_cell.length_a   1.000
_cell.length_b   1.000
_cell.length_c   1.000
_cell.angle_alpha   90.00
_cell.angle_beta   90.00
_cell.angle_gamma   90.00
#
_symmetry.space_group_name_H-M   'P 1'
#
loop_
_entity.id
_entity.type
_entity.pdbx_description
1 polymer ?
#
loop_
_entity_poly.entity_id
_entity_poly.type
_entity_poly.pdbx_seq_one_letter_code
_entity_poly.pdbx_strand_id
1 'polypeptide(L)'
;MFIDLRDKMISVLTRIRDRGYGPEDAINHIVQSLGSRYSDVSKVNVLTSKLIADVIHSAYQDATTPLEIAEILRILGYASRDVVGGIHEQFPQLTPEDVGRLVLHERVYPSSSRASFIAAMTYGGFSNEESEQAAKILYS
;
A
#
# COMPACT_ATOMS: atom_id res chain seq x y z
N MET A 1 17.86 4.30 13.40
CA MET A 1 18.37 4.69 12.07
C MET A 1 17.29 4.68 10.97
N PHE A 2 16.17 3.95 11.11
CA PHE A 2 15.02 4.02 10.16
C PHE A 2 14.11 5.25 10.33
N ILE A 3 13.99 5.80 11.54
CA ILE A 3 13.21 7.02 11.84
C ILE A 3 13.62 8.19 10.92
N ASP A 4 14.92 8.35 10.69
CA ASP A 4 15.46 9.44 9.87
C ASP A 4 15.07 9.32 8.38
N LEU A 5 14.95 8.11 7.83
CA LEU A 5 14.51 7.93 6.44
C LEU A 5 13.01 8.24 6.29
N ARG A 6 12.18 7.69 7.17
CA ARG A 6 10.73 7.94 7.19
C ARG A 6 10.44 9.44 7.25
N ASP A 7 11.02 10.14 8.22
CA ASP A 7 10.75 11.56 8.46
C ASP A 7 11.26 12.43 7.30
N LYS A 8 12.39 12.05 6.68
CA LYS A 8 12.87 12.69 5.44
C LYS A 8 11.88 12.50 4.29
N MET A 9 11.37 11.29 4.07
CA MET A 9 10.41 11.02 3.00
C MET A 9 9.11 11.79 3.22
N ILE A 10 8.60 11.81 4.45
CA ILE A 10 7.43 12.62 4.82
C ILE A 10 7.71 14.09 4.53
N SER A 11 8.86 14.63 4.97
CA SER A 11 9.21 16.03 4.72
C SER A 11 9.24 16.37 3.22
N VAL A 12 9.77 15.47 2.39
CA VAL A 12 9.78 15.64 0.93
C VAL A 12 8.36 15.64 0.36
N LEU A 13 7.53 14.65 0.71
CA LEU A 13 6.16 14.55 0.21
C LEU A 13 5.26 15.68 0.71
N THR A 14 5.40 16.11 1.96
CA THR A 14 4.69 17.28 2.49
C THR A 14 5.02 18.53 1.70
N ARG A 15 6.30 18.76 1.35
CA ARG A 15 6.70 19.91 0.51
C ARG A 15 6.14 19.84 -0.91
N ILE A 16 5.97 18.62 -1.43
CA ILE A 16 5.36 18.39 -2.75
C ILE A 16 3.86 18.69 -2.67
N ARG A 17 3.17 18.15 -1.66
CA ARG A 17 1.77 18.45 -1.38
C ARG A 17 1.53 19.95 -1.21
N ASP A 18 2.38 20.66 -0.48
CA ASP A 18 2.27 22.11 -0.27
C ASP A 18 2.46 22.92 -1.57
N ARG A 19 3.00 22.30 -2.63
CA ARG A 19 3.08 22.87 -3.99
C ARG A 19 1.88 22.52 -4.87
N GLY A 20 0.87 21.85 -4.32
CA GLY A 20 -0.39 21.51 -5.00
C GLY A 20 -0.43 20.13 -5.67
N TYR A 21 0.56 19.27 -5.43
CA TYR A 21 0.61 17.92 -5.99
C TYR A 21 -0.15 16.91 -5.12
N GLY A 22 -0.77 15.92 -5.75
CA GLY A 22 -1.60 14.93 -5.09
C GLY A 22 -0.84 13.67 -4.65
N PRO A 23 -1.53 12.73 -3.97
CA PRO A 23 -0.95 11.45 -3.55
C PRO A 23 -0.38 10.63 -4.71
N GLU A 24 -1.00 10.69 -5.89
CA GLU A 24 -0.52 10.01 -7.10
C GLU A 24 0.85 10.54 -7.56
N ASP A 25 1.10 11.84 -7.41
CA ASP A 25 2.39 12.45 -7.75
C ASP A 25 3.51 12.03 -6.79
N ALA A 26 3.16 11.56 -5.58
CA ALA A 26 4.11 11.01 -4.63
C ALA A 26 4.91 9.85 -5.25
N ILE A 27 4.30 9.04 -6.12
CA ILE A 27 4.98 7.94 -6.84
C ILE A 27 6.15 8.49 -7.64
N ASN A 28 5.88 9.48 -8.49
CA ASN A 28 6.89 10.05 -9.38
C ASN A 28 8.06 10.60 -8.59
N HIS A 29 7.77 11.27 -7.47
CA HIS A 29 8.81 11.83 -6.62
C HIS A 29 9.55 10.78 -5.80
N ILE A 30 8.89 9.72 -5.30
CA ILE A 30 9.55 8.60 -4.64
C ILE A 30 10.50 7.91 -5.63
N VAL A 31 10.02 7.57 -6.83
CA VAL A 31 10.83 6.93 -7.88
C VAL A 31 12.00 7.83 -8.32
N GLN A 32 11.75 9.12 -8.57
CA GLN A 32 12.80 10.08 -8.93
C GLN A 32 13.84 10.27 -7.82
N SER A 33 13.40 10.33 -6.56
CA SER A 33 14.30 10.50 -5.40
C SER A 33 15.21 9.28 -5.19
N LEU A 34 14.76 8.09 -5.61
CA LEU A 34 15.55 6.86 -5.55
C LEU A 34 16.50 6.71 -6.75
N GLY A 35 16.29 7.49 -7.80
CA GLY A 35 17.13 7.53 -9.01
C GLY A 35 16.84 6.37 -9.98
N SER A 36 17.27 6.56 -11.23
CA SER A 36 17.08 5.65 -12.37
C SER A 36 17.65 4.23 -12.23
N ARG A 37 18.24 3.88 -11.08
CA ARG A 37 18.75 2.54 -10.77
C ARG A 37 17.70 1.59 -10.20
N TYR A 38 16.60 2.12 -9.67
CA TYR A 38 15.52 1.32 -9.08
C TYR A 38 14.29 1.41 -9.95
N SER A 39 14.25 0.61 -11.02
CA SER A 39 13.04 0.42 -11.83
C SER A 39 11.93 -0.32 -11.07
N ASP A 40 12.22 -0.81 -9.86
CA ASP A 40 11.33 -1.62 -9.04
C ASP A 40 11.57 -1.28 -7.56
N VAL A 41 10.75 -0.37 -7.02
CA VAL A 41 10.88 0.14 -5.65
C VAL A 41 10.72 -0.98 -4.62
N SER A 42 9.93 -2.00 -4.95
CA SER A 42 9.75 -3.21 -4.14
C SER A 42 11.04 -3.99 -3.84
N LYS A 43 12.09 -3.82 -4.67
CA LYS A 43 13.38 -4.49 -4.50
C LYS A 43 14.35 -3.75 -3.59
N VAL A 44 14.01 -2.52 -3.18
CA VAL A 44 14.80 -1.77 -2.21
C VAL A 44 14.44 -2.27 -0.83
N ASN A 45 15.28 -3.13 -0.23
CA ASN A 45 15.03 -3.79 1.07
C ASN A 45 14.59 -2.85 2.21
N VAL A 46 14.95 -1.57 2.14
CA VAL A 46 14.60 -0.56 3.16
C VAL A 46 13.21 0.04 2.93
N LEU A 47 12.72 0.04 1.69
CA LEU A 47 11.41 0.57 1.31
C LEU A 47 10.40 -0.58 1.33
N THR A 48 9.89 -0.89 2.51
CA THR A 48 8.81 -1.85 2.66
C THR A 48 7.47 -1.23 2.27
N SER A 49 6.49 -2.04 1.87
CA SER A 49 5.14 -1.56 1.58
C SER A 49 4.53 -0.80 2.76
N LYS A 50 4.80 -1.27 3.99
CA LYS A 50 4.39 -0.65 5.24
C LYS A 50 4.98 0.75 5.41
N LEU A 51 6.29 0.91 5.19
CA LEU A 51 6.94 2.22 5.27
C LEU A 51 6.38 3.19 4.22
N ILE A 52 6.18 2.73 2.98
CA ILE A 52 5.63 3.57 1.92
C ILE A 52 4.19 3.99 2.23
N ALA A 53 3.35 3.04 2.65
CA ALA A 53 1.97 3.32 3.05
C ALA A 53 1.91 4.36 4.18
N ASP A 54 2.74 4.18 5.21
CA ASP A 54 2.87 5.09 6.33
C ASP A 54 3.33 6.50 5.94
N VAL A 55 4.35 6.58 5.07
CA VAL A 55 4.87 7.85 4.56
C VAL A 55 3.80 8.60 3.76
N ILE A 56 3.06 7.91 2.88
CA ILE A 56 2.01 8.52 2.06
C ILE A 56 0.84 8.96 2.96
N HIS A 57 0.37 8.07 3.83
CA HIS A 57 -0.71 8.36 4.77
C HIS A 57 -0.36 9.53 5.69
N SER A 58 0.87 9.58 6.21
CA SER A 58 1.34 10.67 7.07
C SER A 58 1.48 12.00 6.32
N ALA A 59 1.96 11.98 5.08
CA ALA A 59 2.20 13.20 4.30
C ALA A 59 0.90 13.83 3.79
N TYR A 60 -0.09 13.01 3.40
CA TYR A 60 -1.32 13.47 2.78
C TYR A 60 -2.55 13.38 3.68
N GLN A 61 -2.49 12.62 4.79
CA GLN A 61 -3.54 12.51 5.81
C GLN A 61 -4.91 12.25 5.17
N ASP A 62 -5.90 13.09 5.48
CA ASP A 62 -7.29 12.97 5.02
C ASP A 62 -7.46 13.14 3.50
N ALA A 63 -6.42 13.60 2.80
CA ALA A 63 -6.44 13.75 1.34
C ALA A 63 -6.14 12.44 0.58
N THR A 64 -5.83 11.35 1.28
CA THR A 64 -5.56 10.04 0.68
C THR A 64 -6.49 8.98 1.21
N THR A 65 -7.10 8.25 0.28
CA THR A 65 -7.94 7.09 0.59
C THR A 65 -7.12 5.80 0.70
N PRO A 66 -7.62 4.79 1.44
CA PRO A 66 -6.99 3.46 1.45
C PRO A 66 -6.82 2.86 0.05
N LEU A 67 -7.75 3.16 -0.87
CA LEU A 67 -7.68 2.70 -2.26
C LEU A 67 -6.50 3.32 -3.00
N GLU A 68 -6.29 4.63 -2.90
CA GLU A 68 -5.15 5.30 -3.54
C GLU A 68 -3.82 4.76 -3.01
N ILE A 69 -3.70 4.47 -1.71
CA ILE A 69 -2.49 3.84 -1.18
C ILE A 69 -2.30 2.44 -1.77
N ALA A 70 -3.36 1.63 -1.86
CA ALA A 70 -3.27 0.28 -2.43
C ALA A 70 -2.80 0.32 -3.89
N GLU A 71 -3.32 1.28 -4.67
CA GLU A 71 -2.93 1.53 -6.06
C GLU A 71 -1.48 2.01 -6.17
N ILE A 72 -1.06 2.95 -5.33
CA ILE A 72 0.33 3.42 -5.29
C ILE A 72 1.28 2.26 -4.99
N LEU A 73 0.99 1.43 -3.98
CA LEU A 73 1.81 0.27 -3.65
C LEU A 73 1.88 -0.73 -4.82
N ARG A 74 0.74 -0.96 -5.49
CA ARG A 74 0.68 -1.81 -6.68
C ARG A 74 1.54 -1.28 -7.83
N ILE A 75 1.51 0.03 -8.08
CA ILE A 75 2.30 0.70 -9.13
C ILE A 75 3.79 0.62 -8.80
N LEU A 76 4.16 0.73 -7.53
CA LEU A 76 5.53 0.59 -7.04
C LEU A 76 6.07 -0.86 -7.06
N GLY A 77 5.23 -1.82 -7.47
CA GLY A 77 5.62 -3.22 -7.71
C GLY A 77 5.45 -4.15 -6.50
N TYR A 78 4.89 -3.68 -5.38
CA TYR A 78 4.64 -4.53 -4.22
C TYR A 78 3.59 -5.59 -4.52
N ALA A 79 3.81 -6.83 -4.10
CA ALA A 79 2.87 -7.93 -4.31
C ALA A 79 1.58 -7.75 -3.47
N SER A 80 0.51 -8.46 -3.83
CA SER A 80 -0.79 -8.36 -3.13
C SER A 80 -0.71 -8.55 -1.62
N ARG A 81 0.13 -9.49 -1.15
CA ARG A 81 0.38 -9.71 0.28
C ARG A 81 1.00 -8.50 0.99
N ASP A 82 1.88 -7.79 0.28
CA ASP A 82 2.59 -6.62 0.80
C ASP A 82 1.66 -5.40 0.79
N VAL A 83 0.77 -5.31 -0.19
CA VAL A 83 -0.33 -4.34 -0.25
C VAL A 83 -1.28 -4.54 0.93
N VAL A 84 -1.77 -5.77 1.18
CA VAL A 84 -2.62 -6.07 2.34
C VAL A 84 -1.92 -5.63 3.63
N GLY A 85 -0.67 -6.05 3.82
CA GLY A 85 0.08 -5.71 5.03
C GLY A 85 0.28 -4.21 5.22
N GLY A 86 0.48 -3.46 4.13
CA GLY A 86 0.57 -1.99 4.18
C GLY A 86 -0.76 -1.33 4.55
N ILE A 87 -1.86 -1.77 3.95
CA ILE A 87 -3.20 -1.23 4.21
C ILE A 87 -3.67 -1.56 5.62
N HIS A 88 -3.56 -2.82 6.04
CA HIS A 88 -4.02 -3.27 7.36
C HIS A 88 -3.28 -2.54 8.49
N GLU A 89 -1.99 -2.24 8.32
CA GLU A 89 -1.22 -1.51 9.32
C GLU A 89 -1.59 -0.02 9.40
N GLN A 90 -1.87 0.63 8.26
CA GLN A 90 -2.24 2.05 8.24
C GLN A 90 -3.70 2.30 8.55
N PHE A 91 -4.56 1.33 8.27
CA PHE A 91 -6.00 1.42 8.46
C PHE A 91 -6.52 0.22 9.26
N PRO A 92 -6.11 0.07 10.53
CA PRO A 92 -6.47 -1.08 11.37
C PRO A 92 -7.98 -1.17 11.67
N GLN A 93 -8.74 -0.11 11.40
CA GLN A 93 -10.19 -0.06 11.51
C GLN A 93 -10.93 -0.75 10.34
N LEU A 94 -10.25 -1.01 9.22
CA LEU A 94 -10.87 -1.68 8.08
C LEU A 94 -11.08 -3.16 8.37
N THR A 95 -12.27 -3.66 8.00
CA THR A 95 -12.55 -5.09 8.13
C THR A 95 -11.76 -5.90 7.09
N PRO A 96 -11.61 -7.23 7.29
CA PRO A 96 -11.04 -8.10 6.26
C PRO A 96 -11.77 -8.02 4.91
N GLU A 97 -13.09 -7.79 4.93
CA GLU A 97 -13.88 -7.59 3.72
C GLU A 97 -13.51 -6.27 3.03
N ASP A 98 -13.40 -5.17 3.78
CA ASP A 98 -13.03 -3.86 3.24
C ASP A 98 -11.65 -3.92 2.58
N VAL A 99 -10.64 -4.45 3.28
CA VAL A 99 -9.29 -4.63 2.72
C VAL A 99 -9.34 -5.57 1.52
N GLY A 100 -10.16 -6.60 1.57
CA GLY A 100 -10.33 -7.53 0.46
C GLY A 100 -10.89 -6.85 -0.80
N ARG A 101 -11.88 -5.96 -0.66
CA ARG A 101 -12.43 -5.15 -1.76
C ARG A 101 -11.38 -4.22 -2.36
N LEU A 102 -10.52 -3.62 -1.54
CA LEU A 102 -9.41 -2.78 -2.02
C LEU A 102 -8.40 -3.58 -2.85
N VAL A 103 -8.04 -4.78 -2.39
CA VAL A 103 -7.08 -5.66 -3.10
C VAL A 103 -7.66 -6.14 -4.43
N LEU A 104 -8.94 -6.51 -4.45
CA LEU A 104 -9.62 -6.99 -5.65
C LEU A 104 -10.12 -5.87 -6.57
N HIS A 105 -9.87 -4.61 -6.21
CA HIS A 105 -10.21 -3.47 -7.04
C HIS A 105 -9.54 -3.57 -8.42
N GLU A 106 -10.21 -3.05 -9.46
CA GLU A 106 -9.76 -3.14 -10.86
C GLU A 106 -8.36 -2.56 -11.11
N ARG A 107 -7.97 -1.57 -10.30
CA ARG A 107 -6.67 -0.90 -10.38
C ARG A 107 -5.56 -1.54 -9.52
N VAL A 108 -5.88 -2.60 -8.76
CA VAL A 108 -4.96 -3.22 -7.80
C VAL A 108 -4.62 -4.66 -8.22
N TYR A 109 -5.43 -5.65 -7.84
CA TYR A 109 -5.24 -7.07 -8.20
C TYR A 109 -6.58 -7.77 -8.51
N PRO A 110 -7.33 -7.35 -9.55
CA PRO A 110 -8.67 -7.87 -9.83
C PRO A 110 -8.71 -9.34 -10.23
N SER A 111 -7.60 -9.86 -10.78
CA SER A 111 -7.49 -11.25 -11.24
C SER A 111 -6.87 -12.19 -10.20
N SER A 112 -6.81 -11.78 -8.92
CA SER A 112 -6.32 -12.66 -7.86
C SER A 112 -7.21 -13.90 -7.79
N SER A 113 -6.60 -15.09 -7.71
CA SER A 113 -7.36 -16.30 -7.39
C SER A 113 -7.79 -16.26 -5.92
N ARG A 114 -8.87 -16.97 -5.58
CA ARG A 114 -9.31 -17.12 -4.18
C ARG A 114 -8.19 -17.61 -3.26
N ALA A 115 -7.38 -18.57 -3.72
CA ALA A 115 -6.26 -19.09 -2.96
C ALA A 115 -5.15 -18.03 -2.76
N SER A 116 -4.79 -17.30 -3.82
CA SER A 116 -3.82 -16.21 -3.75
C SER A 116 -4.29 -15.07 -2.84
N PHE A 117 -5.59 -14.77 -2.86
CA PHE A 117 -6.21 -13.79 -1.99
C PHE A 117 -6.13 -14.20 -0.52
N ILE A 118 -6.54 -15.42 -0.16
CA ILE A 118 -6.46 -15.90 1.23
C ILE A 118 -5.01 -15.87 1.71
N ALA A 119 -4.07 -16.34 0.88
CA ALA A 119 -2.65 -16.29 1.23
C ALA A 119 -2.15 -14.85 1.47
N ALA A 120 -2.59 -13.89 0.66
CA ALA A 120 -2.25 -12.48 0.83
C ALA A 120 -2.85 -11.87 2.10
N MET A 121 -4.13 -12.16 2.38
CA MET A 121 -4.85 -11.70 3.56
C MET A 121 -4.20 -12.21 4.86
N THR A 122 -3.92 -13.51 4.91
CA THR A 122 -3.25 -14.14 6.06
C THR A 122 -1.83 -13.59 6.26
N TYR A 123 -1.07 -13.39 5.18
CA TYR A 123 0.26 -12.79 5.28
C TYR A 123 0.22 -11.34 5.77
N GLY A 124 -0.78 -10.58 5.34
CA GLY A 124 -0.97 -9.18 5.72
C GLY A 124 -1.48 -8.96 7.14
N GLY A 125 -1.71 -10.03 7.91
CA GLY A 125 -1.97 -9.96 9.35
C GLY A 125 -3.39 -10.31 9.77
N PHE A 126 -4.27 -10.70 8.85
CA PHE A 126 -5.56 -11.28 9.21
C PHE A 126 -5.42 -12.76 9.59
N SER A 127 -6.32 -13.26 10.42
CA SER A 127 -6.37 -14.70 10.69
C SER A 127 -6.82 -15.49 9.44
N ASN A 128 -6.54 -16.80 9.42
CA ASN A 128 -6.99 -17.66 8.33
C ASN A 128 -8.54 -17.70 8.25
N GLU A 129 -9.22 -17.69 9.40
CA GLU A 129 -10.68 -17.71 9.47
C GLU A 129 -11.29 -16.44 8.89
N GLU A 130 -10.78 -15.26 9.27
CA GLU A 130 -11.19 -13.97 8.70
C GLU A 130 -10.95 -13.90 7.19
N SER A 131 -9.78 -14.38 6.76
CA SER A 131 -9.40 -14.42 5.34
C SER A 131 -10.32 -15.31 4.51
N GLU A 132 -10.70 -16.48 5.05
CA GLU A 132 -11.63 -17.39 4.39
C GLU A 132 -13.06 -16.85 4.34
N GLN A 133 -13.51 -16.18 5.40
CA GLN A 133 -14.82 -15.54 5.45
C GLN A 133 -14.93 -14.41 4.43
N ALA A 134 -13.94 -13.51 4.39
CA ALA A 134 -13.88 -12.46 3.36
C ALA A 134 -13.83 -13.07 1.95
N ALA A 135 -13.01 -14.10 1.74
CA ALA A 135 -12.92 -14.79 0.45
C ALA A 135 -14.24 -15.47 0.05
N LYS A 136 -15.05 -15.94 1.00
CA LYS A 136 -16.37 -16.52 0.72
C LYS A 136 -17.35 -15.46 0.21
N ILE A 137 -17.30 -14.25 0.75
CA ILE A 137 -18.18 -13.14 0.35
C ILE A 137 -17.76 -12.56 -1.00
N LEU A 138 -16.45 -12.41 -1.23
CA LEU A 138 -15.93 -11.68 -2.38
C LEU A 138 -15.79 -12.52 -3.65
N TYR A 139 -15.84 -13.86 -3.54
CA TYR A 139 -15.75 -14.80 -4.66
C TYR A 139 -17.01 -15.66 -4.85
N SER A 140 -18.09 -15.37 -4.13
CA SER A 140 -19.40 -16.00 -4.34
C SER A 140 -20.09 -15.43 -5.57
#